data_AF-A0A392QVH7-F1
#
_entry.id   AF-A0A392QVH7-F1
#
_cell.length_a   1.000
_cell.length_b   1.000
_cell.length_c   1.000
_cell.angle_alpha   90.00
_cell.angle_beta   90.00
_cell.angle_gamma   90.00
#
_symmetry.space_group_name_H-M   'P 1'
#
loop_
_entity.id
_entity.type
_entity.pdbx_description
1 polymer ?
#
loop_
_entity_poly.entity_id
_entity_poly.type
_entity_poly.pdbx_seq_one_letter_code
_entity_poly.pdbx_strand_id
1 'polypeptide(L)'
;LHVSIKTDDIARRSIVDPFVHKECSDESLMKMMEICVRCLSSEPNERPSVEDILWNLQFAAQVQNSWKRETSDHRDSPKSSSRET
;
A
#
# COMPACT_ATOMS: atom_id res chain seq x y z
N LEU A 1 12.67 1.31 14.09
CA LEU A 1 12.34 1.12 12.66
C LEU A 1 11.16 0.18 12.45
N HIS A 2 11.25 -1.12 12.77
CA HIS A 2 10.13 -2.07 12.59
C HIS A 2 8.87 -1.70 13.39
N VAL A 3 9.03 -1.26 14.65
CA VAL A 3 7.93 -0.78 15.50
C VAL A 3 7.34 0.53 14.96
N SER A 4 8.18 1.49 14.54
CA SER A 4 7.70 2.76 13.97
C SER A 4 6.90 2.57 12.68
N ILE A 5 7.31 1.66 11.78
CA ILE A 5 6.61 1.41 10.51
C ILE A 5 5.22 0.75 10.74
N LYS A 6 5.07 -0.03 11.81
CA LYS A 6 3.82 -0.74 12.12
C LYS A 6 2.80 0.08 12.91
N THR A 7 3.23 1.15 13.59
CA THR A 7 2.37 1.87 14.55
C THR A 7 2.25 3.37 14.27
N ASP A 8 3.05 3.94 13.35
CA ASP A 8 3.04 5.37 13.03
C ASP A 8 2.85 5.59 11.52
N ASP A 9 1.64 5.97 11.15
CA ASP A 9 1.25 6.28 9.77
C ASP A 9 2.04 7.45 9.17
N ILE A 10 2.40 8.44 10.00
CA ILE A 10 3.12 9.63 9.55
C ILE A 10 4.56 9.25 9.23
N ALA A 11 5.23 8.53 10.14
CA ALA A 11 6.57 8.02 9.89
C ALA A 11 6.61 7.11 8.67
N ARG A 12 5.62 6.22 8.52
CA ARG A 12 5.49 5.34 7.35
C ARG A 12 5.38 6.13 6.05
N ARG A 13 4.50 7.13 5.98
CA ARG A 13 4.31 7.94 4.78
C ARG A 13 5.49 8.85 4.46
N SER A 14 6.28 9.26 5.46
CA SER A 14 7.43 10.16 5.27
C SER A 14 8.60 9.54 4.49
N ILE A 15 8.68 8.21 4.42
CA ILE A 15 9.76 7.48 3.75
C ILE A 15 9.36 6.88 2.39
N VAL A 16 8.08 6.97 2.03
CA VAL A 16 7.56 6.49 0.75
C VAL A 16 7.68 7.62 -0.27
N ASP A 17 8.06 7.26 -1.50
CA ASP A 17 8.08 8.22 -2.60
C ASP A 17 6.70 8.90 -2.77
N PRO A 18 6.63 10.24 -2.92
CA PRO A 18 5.36 10.96 -2.99
C PRO A 18 4.45 10.56 -4.16
N PHE A 19 5.01 10.08 -5.26
CA PHE A 19 4.21 9.58 -6.39
C PHE A 19 3.63 8.22 -6.05
N VAL A 20 4.44 7.32 -5.49
CA VAL A 20 3.98 6.01 -5.00
C VAL A 20 2.88 6.14 -3.95
N HIS A 21 2.98 7.09 -3.01
CA HIS A 21 1.95 7.34 -2.00
C HIS A 21 0.59 7.74 -2.60
N LYS A 22 0.57 8.43 -3.73
CA LYS A 22 -0.66 8.87 -4.41
C LYS A 22 -1.29 7.78 -5.25
N GLU A 23 -0.48 6.92 -5.85
CA GLU A 23 -0.93 5.90 -6.81
C GLU A 23 -1.24 4.54 -6.16
N CYS A 24 -0.83 4.35 -4.91
CA CYS A 24 -1.00 3.09 -4.19
C CYS A 24 -1.94 3.23 -2.98
N SER A 25 -2.64 2.13 -2.65
CA SER A 25 -3.45 2.07 -1.44
C SER A 25 -2.56 1.95 -0.20
N ASP A 26 -2.99 2.55 0.91
CA ASP A 26 -2.24 2.45 2.18
C ASP A 26 -2.02 0.99 2.61
N GLU A 27 -2.99 0.10 2.37
CA GLU A 27 -2.90 -1.31 2.73
C GLU A 27 -1.86 -2.06 1.89
N SER A 28 -1.83 -1.84 0.57
CA SER A 28 -0.83 -2.46 -0.30
C SER A 28 0.59 -1.96 0.02
N LEU A 29 0.72 -0.67 0.32
CA LEU A 29 1.98 -0.06 0.77
C LEU A 29 2.44 -0.63 2.09
N MET A 30 1.55 -0.75 3.08
CA MET A 30 1.86 -1.36 4.37
C MET A 30 2.41 -2.77 4.18
N LYS A 31 1.74 -3.59 3.37
CA LYS A 31 2.19 -4.96 3.10
C LYS A 31 3.57 -5.02 2.45
N MET A 32 3.82 -4.13 1.49
CA MET A 32 5.11 -4.03 0.81
C MET A 32 6.23 -3.59 1.78
N MET A 33 5.94 -2.64 2.67
CA MET A 33 6.91 -2.20 3.68
C MET A 33 7.19 -3.29 4.71
N GLU A 34 6.18 -4.03 5.15
CA GLU A 34 6.36 -5.16 6.06
C GLU A 34 7.28 -6.24 5.47
N ILE A 35 7.08 -6.60 4.19
CA ILE A 35 7.94 -7.59 3.54
C ILE A 35 9.37 -7.07 3.38
N CYS A 36 9.55 -5.80 2.97
CA CYS A 36 10.87 -5.18 2.86
C CYS A 36 11.62 -5.18 4.20
N VAL A 37 10.96 -4.84 5.30
CA VAL A 37 11.59 -4.82 6.63
C VAL A 37 12.04 -6.22 7.03
N ARG A 38 11.23 -7.27 6.81
CA ARG A 38 11.62 -8.65 7.15
C ARG A 38 12.76 -9.16 6.27
N CYS A 39 12.75 -8.86 4.97
CA CYS A 39 13.86 -9.21 4.07
C CYS A 39 15.19 -8.59 4.50
N LEU A 40 15.15 -7.38 5.09
CA LEU A 40 16.32 -6.65 5.57
C LEU A 40 16.69 -6.96 7.03
N SER A 41 16.03 -7.93 7.67
CA SER A 41 16.33 -8.30 9.06
C SER A 41 17.79 -8.74 9.23
N SER A 42 18.42 -8.30 10.33
CA SER A 42 19.74 -8.78 10.75
C SER A 42 19.68 -10.26 11.17
N GLU A 43 18.53 -10.70 11.69
CA GLU A 43 18.28 -12.07 12.10
C GLU A 43 17.86 -12.92 10.88
N PRO A 44 18.68 -13.89 10.43
CA PRO A 44 18.39 -14.66 9.22
C PRO A 44 17.08 -15.43 9.29
N ASN A 45 16.69 -15.90 10.48
CA ASN A 45 15.46 -16.68 10.69
C ASN A 45 14.18 -15.83 10.56
N GLU A 46 14.29 -14.51 10.65
CA GLU A 46 13.16 -13.58 10.44
C GLU A 46 12.95 -13.28 8.94
N ARG A 47 13.94 -13.61 8.10
CA ARG A 47 13.85 -13.38 6.65
C ARG A 47 12.88 -14.39 6.05
N PRO A 48 11.91 -13.94 5.24
CA PRO A 48 10.97 -14.83 4.58
C PRO A 48 11.65 -15.77 3.59
N SER A 49 11.00 -16.90 3.33
CA SER A 49 11.28 -17.71 2.15
C SER A 49 10.95 -16.92 0.87
N VAL A 50 11.49 -17.34 -0.27
CA VAL A 50 11.16 -16.71 -1.57
C VAL A 50 9.68 -16.93 -1.89
N GLU A 51 9.12 -18.08 -1.51
CA GLU A 51 7.72 -18.42 -1.65
C GLU A 51 6.83 -17.45 -0.86
N ASP A 52 7.20 -17.15 0.39
CA ASP A 52 6.50 -16.15 1.21
C ASP A 52 6.60 -14.75 0.59
N ILE A 53 7.77 -14.37 0.06
CA ILE A 53 7.94 -13.08 -0.62
C ILE A 53 6.96 -12.99 -1.80
N LEU A 54 6.96 -13.99 -2.68
CA LEU A 54 6.11 -14.02 -3.87
C LEU A 54 4.62 -13.95 -3.48
N TRP A 55 4.21 -14.72 -2.48
CA TRP A 55 2.83 -14.71 -2.00
C TRP A 55 2.43 -13.33 -1.45
N ASN A 56 3.28 -12.70 -0.64
CA ASN A 56 2.99 -11.37 -0.08
C ASN A 56 2.93 -10.29 -1.18
N LEU A 57 3.78 -10.38 -2.21
CA LEU A 57 3.74 -9.47 -3.36
C LEU A 57 2.48 -9.65 -4.20
N GLN A 58 2.06 -10.89 -4.44
CA GLN A 58 0.81 -11.19 -5.13
C GLN A 58 -0.40 -10.66 -4.35
N PHE A 59 -0.42 -10.85 -3.03
CA PHE A 59 -1.46 -10.31 -2.17
C PHE A 59 -1.49 -8.77 -2.22
N ALA A 60 -0.33 -8.10 -2.11
CA ALA A 60 -0.27 -6.64 -2.21
C ALA A 60 -0.78 -6.12 -3.57
N ALA A 61 -0.43 -6.82 -4.67
CA ALA A 61 -0.93 -6.48 -6.00
C ALA A 61 -2.44 -6.67 -6.12
N GLN A 62 -3.00 -7.74 -5.52
CA GLN A 62 -4.44 -7.97 -5.48
C GLN A 62 -5.17 -6.83 -4.75
N VAL A 63 -4.71 -6.46 -3.56
CA VAL A 63 -5.27 -5.35 -2.76
C VAL A 63 -5.22 -4.05 -3.57
N GLN A 64 -4.10 -3.76 -4.23
CA GLN A 64 -3.95 -2.57 -5.07
C GLN A 64 -4.92 -2.54 -6.25
N ASN A 65 -5.18 -3.69 -6.89
CA ASN A 65 -6.09 -3.77 -8.03
C ASN A 65 -7.55 -3.55 -7.61
N SER A 66 -7.95 -4.07 -6.46
CA SER A 66 -9.28 -3.81 -5.89
C SER A 66 -9.49 -2.31 -5.63
N TRP A 67 -8.52 -1.66 -4.98
CA TRP A 67 -8.53 -0.22 -4.74
C TRP A 67 -8.61 0.61 -6.03
N LYS A 68 -7.85 0.22 -7.07
CA LYS A 68 -7.89 0.91 -8.38
C LYS A 68 -9.26 0.83 -9.04
N ARG A 69 -9.98 -0.29 -8.88
CA ARG A 69 -11.33 -0.43 -9.41
C ARG A 69 -12.29 0.53 -8.70
N GLU A 70 -12.28 0.56 -7.36
CA GLU A 70 -13.13 1.44 -6.55
C GLU A 70 -12.90 2.93 -6.85
N THR A 71 -11.63 3.35 -6.99
CA THR A 71 -11.29 4.73 -7.32
C THR A 71 -11.64 5.14 -8.75
N SER A 72 -11.75 4.17 -9.67
CA SER A 72 -12.18 4.40 -11.06
C SER A 72 -13.69 4.57 -11.14
N ASP A 73 -14.45 3.73 -10.43
CA ASP A 73 -15.92 3.79 -10.39
C ASP A 73 -16.44 5.11 -9.79
N HIS A 74 -15.65 5.76 -8.91
CA HIS A 74 -15.99 7.07 -8.35
C HIS A 74 -15.72 8.25 -9.29
N ARG A 75 -14.89 8.10 -10.34
CA ARG A 75 -14.60 9.20 -11.28
C ARG A 75 -15.68 9.42 -12.34
N ASP A 76 -16.54 8.42 -12.59
CA ASP A 76 -17.60 8.48 -13.60
C ASP A 76 -18.98 8.92 -13.05
N SER A 77 -19.03 9.45 -11.82
CA SER A 77 -20.25 10.08 -11.31
C SER A 77 -20.51 11.42 -12.00
N PRO A 78 -21.66 11.63 -12.70
CA PRO A 78 -22.00 12.92 -13.27
C PRO A 78 -22.15 13.95 -12.15
N LYS A 79 -21.40 15.05 -12.23
CA LYS A 79 -21.72 16.25 -11.44
C LYS A 79 -23.13 16.70 -11.85
N SER A 80 -24.12 16.45 -10.99
CA SER A 80 -25.40 17.13 -11.06
C SER A 80 -25.14 18.62 -10.89
N SER A 81 -25.02 19.32 -12.00
CA SER A 81 -25.09 20.77 -12.07
C SER A 81 -26.54 21.17 -11.80
N SER A 82 -26.91 21.32 -10.53
CA SER A 82 -28.10 22.08 -10.16
C SER A 82 -27.84 23.55 -10.50
N ARG A 83 -28.16 23.92 -11.74
CA ARG A 83 -28.45 25.31 -12.09
C ARG A 83 -29.83 25.61 -11.51
N GLU A 84 -29.86 26.38 -10.43
CA GLU A 84 -31.10 27.03 -10.00
C GLU A 84 -31.12 28.44 -10.60
N THR A 85 -32.08 28.65 -11.51
CA THR A 85 -32.63 29.95 -11.89
C THR A 85 -33.72 30.35 -10.92
#